data_AF-A0A353WSW2-F1
#
_entry.id   AF-A0A353WSW2-F1
#
_cell.length_a   1.000
_cell.length_b   1.000
_cell.length_c   1.000
_cell.angle_alpha   90.00
_cell.angle_beta   90.00
_cell.angle_gamma   90.00
#
_symmetry.space_group_name_H-M   'P 1'
#
loop_
_entity.id
_entity.type
_entity.pdbx_description
1 polymer ?
#
loop_
_entity_poly.entity_id
_entity_poly.type
_entity_poly.pdbx_seq_one_letter_code
_entity_poly.pdbx_strand_id
1 'polypeptide(L)'
;MDKEQVDYSKFYANALVTVKTISDGGFYLQLDDNTTARAVNITKSPFGEKQVRALCNITEVEPSLEVNGDIDNSVINKWVKINWIDSIRTKGIVPSQGDLDYVKYGSDPIDIVGNWVTIVEDGYLTLSFRVQWGNASKAHAVNLVSGTDPENPYVLVLRHNAFDDMYTAPGAAVVDGVVAFD
;
A
#
# COMPACT_ATOMS: atom_id res chain seq x y z
N MET A 1 0.17 8.69 -40.15
CA MET A 1 -0.34 8.54 -38.78
C MET A 1 0.79 7.89 -38.01
N ASP A 2 1.63 8.71 -37.38
CA ASP A 2 2.71 8.19 -36.54
C ASP A 2 2.06 7.40 -35.41
N LYS A 3 2.42 6.13 -35.26
CA LYS A 3 2.00 5.35 -34.11
C LYS A 3 2.70 5.99 -32.92
N GLU A 4 1.95 6.64 -32.04
CA GLU A 4 2.49 7.05 -30.74
C GLU A 4 3.20 5.85 -30.12
N GLN A 5 4.49 6.00 -29.86
CA GLN A 5 5.29 4.96 -29.25
C GLN A 5 4.78 4.73 -27.83
N VAL A 6 4.42 3.48 -27.51
CA VAL A 6 3.95 3.12 -26.17
C VAL A 6 5.08 3.38 -25.17
N ASP A 7 4.79 4.24 -24.19
CA ASP A 7 5.70 4.56 -23.10
C ASP A 7 5.53 3.54 -21.97
N TYR A 8 6.32 2.47 -22.03
CA TYR A 8 6.28 1.36 -21.07
C TYR A 8 6.67 1.77 -19.64
N SER A 9 7.32 2.93 -19.44
CA SER A 9 7.67 3.42 -18.10
C SER A 9 6.42 3.66 -17.24
N LYS A 10 5.27 3.90 -17.87
CA LYS A 10 3.98 4.13 -17.22
C LYS A 10 3.29 2.84 -16.78
N PHE A 11 3.84 1.65 -17.02
CA PHE A 11 3.21 0.38 -16.60
C PHE A 11 3.58 -0.04 -15.18
N TYR A 12 4.68 0.49 -14.63
CA TYR A 12 5.19 0.09 -13.33
C TYR A 12 5.08 1.22 -12.32
N ALA A 13 4.86 0.89 -11.04
CA ALA A 13 4.89 1.90 -9.99
C ALA A 13 6.29 2.50 -9.92
N ASN A 14 6.36 3.81 -9.77
CA ASN A 14 7.61 4.52 -9.47
C ASN A 14 7.52 5.31 -8.15
N ALA A 15 6.40 5.20 -7.44
CA ALA A 15 6.20 5.78 -6.12
C ALA A 15 5.33 4.87 -5.25
N LEU A 16 5.68 4.83 -3.97
CA LEU A 16 4.87 4.33 -2.88
C LEU A 16 4.45 5.56 -2.10
N VAL A 17 3.15 5.76 -1.91
CA VAL A 17 2.63 6.99 -1.32
C VAL A 17 1.59 6.69 -0.27
N THR A 18 1.39 7.61 0.67
CA THR A 18 0.18 7.70 1.46
C THR A 18 -0.71 8.78 0.86
N VAL A 19 -1.94 8.43 0.53
CA VAL A 19 -2.96 9.38 0.09
C VAL A 19 -3.58 10.00 1.34
N LYS A 20 -3.19 11.24 1.67
CA LYS A 20 -3.68 11.98 2.83
C LYS A 20 -4.88 12.83 2.41
N THR A 21 -6.02 12.65 3.06
CA THR A 21 -7.22 13.46 2.81
C THR A 21 -7.15 14.76 3.61
N ILE A 22 -7.70 15.84 3.05
CA ILE A 22 -7.91 17.10 3.74
C ILE A 22 -9.40 17.45 3.76
N SER A 23 -9.79 18.53 4.43
CA SER A 23 -11.17 19.02 4.42
C SER A 23 -11.70 19.21 2.99
N ASP A 24 -13.03 19.12 2.84
CA ASP A 24 -13.74 19.34 1.57
C ASP A 24 -13.43 18.33 0.44
N GLY A 25 -12.81 17.20 0.79
CA GLY A 25 -12.53 16.10 -0.13
C GLY A 25 -11.29 16.29 -1.00
N GLY A 26 -10.47 17.30 -0.70
CA GLY A 26 -9.12 17.43 -1.24
C GLY A 26 -8.19 16.35 -0.71
N PHE A 27 -7.02 16.21 -1.34
CA PHE A 27 -6.00 15.26 -0.90
C PHE A 27 -4.61 15.66 -1.40
N TYR A 28 -3.57 15.14 -0.74
CA TYR A 28 -2.19 15.19 -1.23
C TYR A 28 -1.54 13.82 -1.10
N LEU A 29 -0.40 13.64 -1.77
CA LEU A 29 0.40 12.42 -1.67
C LEU A 29 1.58 12.68 -0.73
N GLN A 30 1.76 11.88 0.31
CA GLN A 30 2.99 11.81 1.09
C GLN A 30 3.85 10.69 0.49
N LEU A 31 5.01 11.02 -0.08
CA LEU A 31 5.89 10.04 -0.74
C LEU A 31 6.81 9.34 0.27
N ASP A 32 7.38 10.12 1.18
CA ASP A 32 8.27 9.69 2.26
C ASP A 32 8.07 10.61 3.47
N ASP A 33 8.88 10.52 4.51
CA ASP A 33 8.73 11.33 5.73
C ASP A 33 8.79 12.86 5.52
N ASN A 34 9.37 13.33 4.40
CA ASN A 34 9.63 14.75 4.14
C ASN A 34 9.06 15.24 2.80
N THR A 35 8.73 14.34 1.88
CA THR A 35 8.30 14.67 0.52
C THR A 35 6.80 14.55 0.35
N THR A 36 6.18 15.62 -0.13
CA THR A 36 4.74 15.69 -0.42
C THR A 36 4.52 16.15 -1.86
N ALA A 37 3.52 15.59 -2.51
CA ALA A 37 3.19 15.94 -3.87
C ALA A 37 1.72 16.30 -4.01
N ARG A 38 1.48 17.32 -4.83
CA ARG A 38 0.16 17.73 -5.26
C ARG A 38 -0.12 17.22 -6.68
N ALA A 39 -1.25 16.54 -6.85
CA ALA A 39 -1.70 16.10 -8.16
C ALA A 39 -2.28 17.28 -8.95
N VAL A 40 -1.85 17.46 -10.21
CA VAL A 40 -2.36 18.54 -11.08
C VAL A 40 -3.56 18.11 -11.92
N ASN A 41 -3.74 16.81 -12.15
CA ASN A 41 -4.72 16.26 -13.09
C ASN A 41 -5.95 15.61 -12.42
N ILE A 42 -5.98 15.49 -11.09
CA ILE A 42 -7.14 15.01 -10.34
C ILE A 42 -7.32 15.86 -9.07
N THR A 43 -8.57 16.10 -8.69
CA THR A 43 -8.93 17.11 -7.67
C THR A 43 -9.49 16.50 -6.39
N LYS A 44 -9.94 15.25 -6.46
CA LYS A 44 -10.47 14.45 -5.34
C LYS A 44 -9.74 13.12 -5.29
N SER A 45 -9.60 12.59 -4.08
CA SER A 45 -9.01 11.26 -3.89
C SER A 45 -9.83 10.21 -4.62
N PRO A 46 -9.21 9.29 -5.40
CA PRO A 46 -9.90 8.16 -6.00
C PRO A 46 -10.37 7.14 -4.95
N PHE A 47 -9.95 7.30 -3.69
CA PHE A 47 -10.31 6.45 -2.56
C PHE A 47 -11.34 7.10 -1.62
N GLY A 48 -11.96 8.20 -2.05
CA GLY A 48 -12.94 8.94 -1.25
C GLY A 48 -12.30 9.58 -0.03
N GLU A 49 -12.94 9.43 1.13
CA GLU A 49 -12.49 10.02 2.41
C GLU A 49 -11.39 9.21 3.11
N LYS A 50 -11.00 8.06 2.54
CA LYS A 50 -10.03 7.15 3.17
C LYS A 50 -8.59 7.64 2.98
N GLN A 51 -7.83 7.62 4.06
CA GLN A 51 -6.37 7.63 4.01
C GLN A 51 -5.86 6.22 3.76
N VAL A 52 -5.06 6.03 2.70
CA VAL A 52 -4.55 4.71 2.30
C VAL A 52 -3.09 4.80 1.85
N ARG A 53 -2.34 3.72 2.03
CA ARG A 53 -1.09 3.50 1.30
C ARG A 53 -1.43 3.06 -0.13
N ALA A 54 -0.66 3.49 -1.13
CA ALA A 54 -0.93 3.21 -2.53
C ALA A 54 0.36 3.08 -3.35
N LEU A 55 0.30 2.23 -4.37
CA LEU A 55 1.28 2.24 -5.45
C LEU A 55 0.83 3.22 -6.52
N CYS A 56 1.78 4.01 -7.02
CA CYS A 56 1.49 5.03 -8.00
C CYS A 56 2.55 5.06 -9.09
N ASN A 57 2.13 5.40 -10.30
CA ASN A 57 3.01 5.94 -11.31
C ASN A 57 2.74 7.44 -11.47
N ILE A 58 3.74 8.24 -11.14
CA ILE A 58 3.68 9.70 -11.21
C ILE A 58 4.70 10.24 -12.21
N THR A 59 4.37 11.37 -12.83
CA THR A 59 5.31 12.19 -13.60
C THR A 59 5.42 13.54 -12.92
N GLU A 60 6.63 13.90 -12.48
CA GLU A 60 6.90 15.24 -11.94
C GLU A 60 6.72 16.28 -13.04
N VAL A 61 6.09 17.41 -12.70
CA VAL A 61 5.81 18.52 -13.61
C VAL A 61 6.18 19.84 -12.96
N GLU A 62 6.31 20.88 -13.77
CA GLU A 62 6.54 22.23 -13.27
C GLU A 62 5.42 22.66 -12.31
N PRO A 63 5.75 23.45 -11.27
CA PRO A 63 4.75 24.01 -10.37
C PRO A 63 3.67 24.77 -11.15
N SER A 64 2.41 24.39 -10.93
CA SER A 64 1.25 25.15 -11.42
C SER A 64 0.66 25.93 -10.25
N LEU A 65 0.29 27.20 -10.48
CA LEU A 65 -0.54 27.98 -9.56
C LEU A 65 -2.04 27.72 -9.79
N GLU A 66 -2.39 27.22 -10.98
CA GLU A 66 -3.73 26.71 -11.29
C GLU A 66 -3.81 25.27 -10.78
N VAL A 67 -4.07 25.12 -9.50
CA VAL A 67 -4.26 23.81 -8.90
C VAL A 67 -5.63 23.75 -8.26
N ASN A 68 -6.37 22.70 -8.60
CA ASN A 68 -7.72 22.49 -8.10
C ASN A 68 -7.67 22.08 -6.62
N GLY A 69 -8.49 22.73 -5.78
CA GLY A 69 -8.67 22.42 -4.35
C GLY A 69 -7.97 23.37 -3.38
N ASP A 70 -8.50 23.50 -2.18
CA ASP A 70 -7.95 24.33 -1.11
C ASP A 70 -6.92 23.53 -0.28
N ILE A 71 -5.77 23.22 -0.90
CA ILE A 71 -4.63 22.61 -0.18
C ILE A 71 -3.68 23.73 0.25
N ASP A 72 -3.27 23.71 1.51
CA ASP A 72 -2.16 24.55 1.97
C ASP A 72 -0.88 24.17 1.21
N ASN A 73 -0.43 25.06 0.32
CA ASN A 73 0.76 24.83 -0.47
C ASN A 73 2.06 24.93 0.36
N SER A 74 2.01 25.40 1.61
CA SER A 74 3.19 25.50 2.47
C SER A 74 3.80 24.14 2.81
N VAL A 75 2.98 23.07 2.76
CA VAL A 75 3.41 21.70 3.00
C VAL A 75 3.72 20.94 1.71
N ILE A 76 3.52 21.53 0.52
CA ILE A 76 3.71 20.86 -0.78
C ILE A 76 5.09 21.19 -1.35
N ASN A 77 5.89 20.17 -1.65
CA ASN A 77 7.20 20.35 -2.27
C ASN A 77 7.34 19.77 -3.68
N LYS A 78 6.32 19.09 -4.22
CA LYS A 78 6.28 18.60 -5.60
C LYS A 78 4.92 18.78 -6.28
N TRP A 79 4.94 18.93 -7.60
CA TRP A 79 3.75 18.86 -8.47
C TRP A 79 3.88 17.65 -9.39
N VAL A 80 2.82 16.86 -9.46
CA VAL A 80 2.84 15.61 -10.20
C VAL A 80 1.59 15.42 -11.03
N LYS A 81 1.74 14.77 -12.18
CA LYS A 81 0.65 14.11 -12.88
C LYS A 81 0.58 12.66 -12.41
N ILE A 82 -0.58 12.22 -11.93
CA ILE A 82 -0.85 10.82 -11.63
C ILE A 82 -1.21 10.12 -12.94
N ASN A 83 -0.37 9.18 -13.38
CA ASN A 83 -0.65 8.35 -14.55
C ASN A 83 -1.60 7.19 -14.18
N TRP A 84 -1.36 6.56 -13.04
CA TRP A 84 -2.29 5.65 -12.39
C TRP A 84 -1.95 5.53 -10.90
N ILE A 85 -2.92 5.08 -10.11
CA ILE A 85 -2.77 4.85 -8.68
C ILE A 85 -3.67 3.69 -8.27
N ASP A 86 -3.16 2.80 -7.43
CA ASP A 86 -3.91 1.67 -6.88
C ASP A 86 -3.63 1.52 -5.38
N SER A 87 -4.67 1.30 -4.59
CA SER A 87 -4.55 1.23 -3.14
C SER A 87 -3.89 -0.08 -2.72
N ILE A 88 -3.01 -0.01 -1.74
CA ILE A 88 -2.52 -1.15 -1.00
C ILE A 88 -3.51 -1.45 0.13
N ARG A 89 -3.73 -2.73 0.42
CA ARG A 89 -4.51 -3.13 1.61
C ARG A 89 -3.87 -2.52 2.86
N THR A 90 -4.51 -1.51 3.40
CA THR A 90 -4.07 -0.77 4.61
C THR A 90 -4.96 -1.17 5.79
N LYS A 91 -4.35 -1.55 6.92
CA LYS A 91 -5.08 -2.05 8.10
C LYS A 91 -4.23 -1.95 9.37
N GLY A 92 -4.88 -1.76 10.52
CA GLY A 92 -4.18 -1.68 11.80
C GLY A 92 -3.55 -2.99 12.25
N ILE A 93 -2.56 -2.85 13.12
CA ILE A 93 -1.98 -3.94 13.91
C ILE A 93 -3.06 -4.54 14.82
N VAL A 94 -3.06 -5.87 14.96
CA VAL A 94 -4.00 -6.59 15.84
C VAL A 94 -3.30 -7.06 17.12
N PRO A 95 -4.02 -7.12 18.27
CA PRO A 95 -3.44 -7.63 19.51
C PRO A 95 -3.37 -9.15 19.50
N SER A 96 -2.31 -9.71 20.10
CA SER A 96 -2.21 -11.14 20.35
C SER A 96 -3.38 -11.64 21.21
N GLN A 97 -3.78 -12.88 20.96
CA GLN A 97 -4.72 -13.68 21.75
C GLN A 97 -3.97 -14.85 22.44
N GLY A 98 -2.65 -14.74 22.56
CA GLY A 98 -1.79 -15.80 23.08
C GLY A 98 -1.86 -17.05 22.20
N ASP A 99 -2.12 -18.19 22.83
CA ASP A 99 -2.21 -19.49 22.15
C ASP A 99 -3.27 -19.53 21.05
N LEU A 100 -4.27 -18.62 21.04
CA LEU A 100 -5.31 -18.60 20.01
C LEU A 100 -4.92 -17.85 18.73
N ASP A 101 -3.72 -17.26 18.66
CA ASP A 101 -3.27 -16.51 17.49
C ASP A 101 -3.28 -17.35 16.20
N TYR A 102 -2.86 -18.62 16.27
CA TYR A 102 -2.83 -19.47 15.08
C TYR A 102 -4.23 -19.81 14.56
N VAL A 103 -5.22 -19.93 15.46
CA VAL A 103 -6.62 -20.19 15.08
C VAL A 103 -7.23 -18.94 14.43
N LYS A 104 -6.97 -17.77 15.02
CA LYS A 104 -7.62 -16.52 14.61
C LYS A 104 -6.95 -15.89 13.39
N TYR A 105 -5.62 -15.87 13.36
CA TYR A 105 -4.83 -15.14 12.36
C TYR A 105 -4.12 -16.05 11.37
N GLY A 106 -4.13 -17.37 11.61
CA GLY A 106 -3.51 -18.37 10.76
C GLY A 106 -2.03 -18.60 11.04
N SER A 107 -1.48 -19.63 10.42
CA SER A 107 -0.06 -20.00 10.47
C SER A 107 0.42 -20.51 9.11
N ASP A 108 -0.25 -20.13 8.04
CA ASP A 108 0.11 -20.54 6.69
C ASP A 108 1.44 -19.89 6.27
N PRO A 109 2.27 -20.57 5.46
CA PRO A 109 3.56 -20.04 5.03
C PRO A 109 3.42 -18.69 4.33
N ILE A 110 4.33 -17.77 4.64
CA ILE A 110 4.44 -16.44 4.02
C ILE A 110 5.91 -16.01 4.08
N ASP A 111 6.44 -15.56 2.95
CA ASP A 111 7.79 -15.02 2.85
C ASP A 111 7.72 -13.50 2.76
N ILE A 112 8.62 -12.79 3.47
CA ILE A 112 8.83 -11.36 3.26
C ILE A 112 9.78 -11.17 2.09
N VAL A 113 9.40 -10.31 1.13
CA VAL A 113 10.20 -10.04 -0.06
C VAL A 113 10.87 -8.68 0.09
N GLY A 114 12.19 -8.66 0.28
CA GLY A 114 12.96 -7.43 0.35
C GLY A 114 13.01 -6.70 -0.99
N ASN A 115 12.20 -5.65 -1.12
CA ASN A 115 12.17 -4.75 -2.27
C ASN A 115 11.86 -3.31 -1.80
N TRP A 116 11.80 -2.37 -2.74
CA TRP A 116 11.65 -0.94 -2.44
C TRP A 116 10.32 -0.56 -1.76
N VAL A 117 9.31 -1.46 -1.72
CA VAL A 117 8.04 -1.22 -1.01
C VAL A 117 8.00 -1.84 0.39
N THR A 118 9.01 -2.64 0.75
CA THR A 118 9.14 -3.21 2.09
C THR A 118 9.91 -2.23 2.97
N ILE A 119 9.18 -1.34 3.65
CA ILE A 119 9.74 -0.15 4.28
C ILE A 119 8.89 0.36 5.45
N VAL A 120 9.51 1.10 6.37
CA VAL A 120 8.84 1.86 7.44
C VAL A 120 8.96 3.35 7.14
N GLU A 121 7.85 4.00 6.77
CA GLU A 121 7.79 5.42 6.39
C GLU A 121 6.38 5.98 6.62
N ASP A 122 6.28 7.27 6.92
CA ASP A 122 5.02 7.99 7.16
C ASP A 122 4.11 7.33 8.21
N GLY A 123 4.73 6.67 9.20
CA GLY A 123 4.03 5.93 10.25
C GLY A 123 3.47 4.57 9.81
N TYR A 124 3.79 4.08 8.62
CA TYR A 124 3.36 2.77 8.13
C TYR A 124 4.52 1.78 8.07
N LEU A 125 4.28 0.54 8.50
CA LEU A 125 5.07 -0.62 8.05
C LEU A 125 4.42 -1.20 6.80
N THR A 126 5.05 -1.01 5.64
CA THR A 126 4.63 -1.64 4.38
C THR A 126 5.48 -2.87 4.13
N LEU A 127 4.84 -3.99 3.80
CA LEU A 127 5.51 -5.26 3.52
C LEU A 127 5.09 -5.77 2.14
N SER A 128 6.08 -6.04 1.29
CA SER A 128 5.91 -6.98 0.19
C SER A 128 6.05 -8.39 0.74
N PHE A 129 5.15 -9.28 0.32
CA PHE A 129 5.19 -10.67 0.74
C PHE A 129 4.93 -11.60 -0.45
N ARG A 130 5.28 -12.86 -0.27
CA ARG A 130 5.05 -13.93 -1.24
C ARG A 130 4.34 -15.09 -0.57
N VAL A 131 3.31 -15.59 -1.23
CA VAL A 131 2.50 -16.72 -0.77
C VAL A 131 2.18 -17.65 -1.93
N GLN A 132 1.80 -18.87 -1.59
CA GLN A 132 1.10 -19.75 -2.51
C GLN A 132 -0.37 -19.34 -2.58
N TRP A 133 -0.90 -19.24 -3.79
CA TRP A 133 -2.31 -18.93 -4.04
C TRP A 133 -2.87 -19.93 -5.05
N GLY A 134 -3.78 -20.78 -4.58
CA GLY A 134 -4.39 -21.86 -5.33
C GLY A 134 -5.55 -21.38 -6.19
N ASN A 135 -6.54 -20.75 -5.56
CA ASN A 135 -7.74 -20.25 -6.21
C ASN A 135 -7.79 -18.72 -6.16
N ALA A 136 -7.69 -18.08 -7.32
CA ALA A 136 -7.72 -16.61 -7.46
C ALA A 136 -8.98 -15.91 -6.91
N SER A 137 -10.07 -16.66 -6.63
CA SER A 137 -11.28 -16.13 -5.99
C SER A 137 -11.27 -16.23 -4.47
N LYS A 138 -10.30 -16.94 -3.88
CA LYS A 138 -10.21 -17.18 -2.45
C LYS A 138 -9.32 -16.13 -1.80
N ALA A 139 -9.91 -15.28 -0.98
CA ALA A 139 -9.18 -14.22 -0.29
C ALA A 139 -8.33 -14.80 0.85
N HIS A 140 -7.07 -14.39 0.92
CA HIS A 140 -6.18 -14.69 2.05
C HIS A 140 -6.22 -13.55 3.07
N ALA A 141 -6.00 -13.85 4.35
CA ALA A 141 -5.87 -12.84 5.40
C ALA A 141 -4.42 -12.76 5.87
N VAL A 142 -3.83 -11.57 5.79
CA VAL A 142 -2.51 -11.25 6.36
C VAL A 142 -2.71 -10.24 7.49
N ASN A 143 -2.13 -10.51 8.66
CA ASN A 143 -2.24 -9.65 9.84
C ASN A 143 -0.87 -9.50 10.52
N LEU A 144 -0.63 -8.31 11.08
CA LEU A 144 0.53 -8.05 11.92
C LEU A 144 0.09 -8.05 13.38
N VAL A 145 0.66 -8.94 14.18
CA VAL A 145 0.24 -9.17 15.56
C VAL A 145 1.25 -8.53 16.52
N SER A 146 0.75 -7.73 17.47
CA SER A 146 1.53 -7.12 18.56
C SER A 146 1.24 -7.78 19.91
N GLY A 147 2.09 -7.51 20.91
CA GLY A 147 1.91 -8.04 22.26
C GLY A 147 2.18 -9.54 22.37
N THR A 148 2.96 -10.09 21.44
CA THR A 148 3.41 -11.49 21.47
C THR A 148 4.57 -11.72 22.44
N ASP A 149 5.32 -10.65 22.74
CA ASP A 149 6.35 -10.60 23.77
C ASP A 149 5.96 -9.53 24.80
N PRO A 150 5.69 -9.90 26.07
CA PRO A 150 5.32 -8.94 27.11
C PRO A 150 6.47 -8.01 27.50
N GLU A 151 7.73 -8.40 27.25
CA GLU A 151 8.91 -7.62 27.61
C GLU A 151 9.33 -6.64 26.50
N ASN A 152 8.83 -6.83 25.27
CA ASN A 152 9.19 -5.99 24.13
C ASN A 152 7.99 -5.70 23.21
N PRO A 153 7.38 -4.50 23.31
CA PRO A 153 6.22 -4.13 22.50
C PRO A 153 6.53 -3.97 21.00
N TYR A 154 7.82 -3.91 20.62
CA TYR A 154 8.26 -3.81 19.24
C TYR A 154 8.44 -5.17 18.56
N VAL A 155 8.24 -6.28 19.27
CA VAL A 155 8.18 -7.61 18.65
C VAL A 155 6.81 -7.78 18.01
N LEU A 156 6.81 -7.82 16.69
CA LEU A 156 5.63 -8.05 15.86
C LEU A 156 5.74 -9.38 15.12
N VAL A 157 4.62 -10.09 15.00
CA VAL A 157 4.55 -11.37 14.28
C VAL A 157 3.61 -11.25 13.10
N LEU A 158 4.13 -11.46 11.89
CA LEU A 158 3.32 -11.54 10.68
C LEU A 158 2.61 -12.91 10.64
N ARG A 159 1.29 -12.88 10.46
CA ARG A 159 0.44 -14.07 10.37
C ARG A 159 -0.32 -14.08 9.06
N HIS A 160 -0.48 -15.27 8.50
CA HIS A 160 -1.16 -15.52 7.24
C HIS A 160 -2.16 -16.66 7.41
N ASN A 161 -3.39 -16.45 6.92
CA ASN A 161 -4.45 -17.45 6.84
C ASN A 161 -4.93 -17.55 5.38
N ALA A 162 -4.64 -18.68 4.75
CA ALA A 162 -5.06 -19.04 3.39
C ALA A 162 -6.48 -19.63 3.36
N PHE A 163 -7.11 -19.84 4.51
CA PHE A 163 -8.44 -20.42 4.68
C PHE A 163 -8.62 -21.77 3.98
N ASP A 164 -7.61 -22.65 4.05
CA ASP A 164 -7.54 -23.93 3.34
C ASP A 164 -7.40 -23.78 1.80
N ASP A 165 -6.85 -22.67 1.30
CA ASP A 165 -6.51 -22.58 -0.12
C ASP A 165 -5.28 -23.43 -0.43
N MET A 166 -5.51 -24.61 -0.99
CA MET A 166 -4.47 -25.61 -1.23
C MET A 166 -3.79 -25.40 -2.58
N TYR A 167 -2.45 -25.52 -2.58
CA TYR A 167 -1.59 -25.42 -3.76
C TYR A 167 -1.80 -26.52 -4.83
N THR A 168 -2.76 -27.43 -4.63
CA THR A 168 -3.09 -28.50 -5.58
C THR A 168 -4.20 -28.11 -6.57
N ALA A 169 -4.77 -26.90 -6.47
CA ALA A 169 -5.77 -26.43 -7.40
C ALA A 169 -5.15 -26.16 -8.80
N PRO A 170 -5.82 -26.53 -9.91
CA PRO A 170 -5.42 -26.09 -11.24
C PRO A 170 -5.37 -24.56 -11.30
N GLY A 171 -4.20 -24.00 -11.63
CA GLY A 171 -3.96 -22.55 -11.62
C GLY A 171 -3.25 -22.02 -10.37
N ALA A 172 -2.84 -22.90 -9.45
CA ALA A 172 -2.03 -22.50 -8.31
C ALA A 172 -0.73 -21.81 -8.76
N ALA A 173 -0.40 -20.70 -8.10
CA ALA A 173 0.76 -19.89 -8.40
C ALA A 173 1.43 -19.41 -7.11
N VAL A 174 2.71 -19.06 -7.24
CA VAL A 174 3.41 -18.27 -6.25
C VAL A 174 3.22 -16.81 -6.64
N VAL A 175 2.59 -16.03 -5.77
CA VAL A 175 2.23 -14.64 -6.07
C VAL A 175 2.80 -13.69 -5.03
N ASP A 176 3.11 -12.48 -5.49
CA ASP A 176 3.52 -11.38 -4.63
C ASP A 176 2.30 -10.54 -4.25
N GLY A 177 2.23 -10.14 -2.99
CA GLY A 177 1.26 -9.19 -2.46
C GLY A 177 1.94 -8.06 -1.69
N VAL A 178 1.19 -6.99 -1.45
CA VAL A 178 1.65 -5.85 -0.65
C VAL A 178 0.57 -5.51 0.38
N VAL A 179 0.98 -5.27 1.62
CA VAL A 179 0.10 -4.85 2.72
C VAL A 179 0.79 -3.74 3.51
N ALA A 180 0.02 -2.78 4.00
CA ALA A 180 0.49 -1.71 4.86
C ALA A 180 -0.22 -1.77 6.22
N PHE A 181 0.54 -1.54 7.29
CA PHE A 181 0.05 -1.47 8.66
C PHE A 181 0.28 -0.09 9.25
N ASP A 182 -0.78 0.53 9.75
CA ASP A 182 -0.78 1.76 10.56
C ASP A 182 -0.70 1.47 12.06
#